data_AF-A0A060C3A7-F1
#
_entry.id   AF-A0A060C3A7-F1
#
_cell.length_a   1.000
_cell.length_b   1.000
_cell.length_c   1.000
_cell.angle_alpha   90.00
_cell.angle_beta   90.00
_cell.angle_gamma   90.00
#
_symmetry.space_group_name_H-M   'P 1'
#
loop_
_entity.id
_entity.type
_entity.pdbx_description
1 polymer ?
#
loop_
_entity_poly.entity_id
_entity_poly.type
_entity_poly.pdbx_seq_one_letter_code
_entity_poly.pdbx_strand_id
1 'polypeptide(L)' 'WGGSAQPIAHQFKVGQDTFLLDGRSFVVRAAELHYPRIPRPYWEHRIKMCKALGMNTVCIYIFWNIHEQ' A
#
# COMPACT_ATOMS: atom_id res chain seq x y z
N TRP A 1 13.84 -20.21 26.91
CA TRP A 1 14.45 -19.12 26.14
C TRP A 1 13.74 -19.01 24.80
N GLY A 2 12.96 -17.95 24.61
CA GLY A 2 12.17 -17.76 23.38
C GLY A 2 11.12 -16.68 23.60
N GLY A 3 11.57 -15.44 23.85
CA GLY A 3 10.67 -14.30 23.90
C GLY A 3 10.04 -14.09 22.53
N SER A 4 8.71 -14.12 22.46
CA SER A 4 7.99 -13.69 21.28
C SER A 4 8.27 -12.20 21.04
N ALA A 5 8.86 -11.88 19.90
CA ALA A 5 8.95 -10.49 19.45
C ALA A 5 7.52 -9.99 19.19
N GLN A 6 7.08 -9.01 19.97
CA GLN A 6 5.81 -8.33 19.71
C GLN A 6 5.92 -7.60 18.37
N PRO A 7 4.92 -7.71 17.48
CA PRO A 7 4.95 -7.00 16.22
C PRO A 7 5.02 -5.49 16.47
N ILE A 8 5.96 -4.82 15.82
CA ILE A 8 6.08 -3.37 15.87
C ILE A 8 4.83 -2.80 15.18
N ALA A 9 4.00 -2.10 15.95
CA ALA A 9 2.85 -1.39 15.40
C ALA A 9 3.35 -0.18 14.60
N HIS A 10 3.29 -0.28 13.27
CA HIS A 10 3.54 0.87 12.41
C HIS A 10 2.42 1.89 12.56
N GLN A 11 2.76 3.18 12.54
CA GLN A 11 1.82 4.27 12.75
C GLN A 11 1.86 5.26 11.60
N PHE A 12 0.70 5.48 10.97
CA PHE A 12 0.48 6.52 9.98
C PHE A 12 -0.40 7.63 10.56
N LYS A 13 0.04 8.88 10.50
CA LYS A 13 -0.62 10.05 11.12
C LYS A 13 -0.68 11.23 10.15
N VAL A 14 -1.68 12.09 10.34
CA VAL A 14 -1.69 13.44 9.76
C VAL A 14 -0.88 14.34 10.69
N GLY A 15 0.24 14.86 10.21
CA GLY A 15 1.00 15.92 10.88
C GLY A 15 0.47 17.31 10.51
N GLN A 16 1.15 18.36 10.95
CA GLN A 16 0.71 19.75 10.71
C GLN A 16 0.67 20.10 9.21
N ASP A 17 1.73 19.76 8.46
CA ASP A 17 1.89 20.11 7.04
C ASP A 17 2.22 18.89 6.15
N THR A 18 2.29 17.69 6.74
CA THR A 18 2.71 16.48 6.05
C THR A 18 2.15 15.23 6.72
N PHE A 19 2.17 14.09 6.05
CA PHE A 19 1.90 12.82 6.70
C PHE A 19 3.14 12.34 7.45
N LEU A 20 2.93 11.57 8.52
CA LEU A 20 3.98 10.93 9.28
C LEU A 20 3.82 9.42 9.17
N LEU A 21 4.89 8.71 8.81
CA LEU A 21 5.02 7.26 8.92
C LEU A 21 6.09 6.96 9.98
N ASP A 22 5.69 6.33 11.07
CA ASP A 22 6.54 6.02 12.21
C ASP A 22 7.28 7.26 12.77
N GLY A 23 6.56 8.38 12.85
CA GLY A 23 7.07 9.66 13.34
C GLY A 23 7.95 10.44 12.35
N ARG A 24 8.18 9.93 11.14
CA ARG A 24 8.99 10.59 10.11
C ARG A 24 8.10 11.17 9.00
N SER A 25 8.47 12.35 8.49
CA SER A 25 7.79 12.97 7.34
C SER A 25 7.70 12.00 6.16
N PHE A 26 6.49 11.89 5.61
CA PHE A 26 6.16 10.92 4.57
C PHE A 26 5.35 11.59 3.48
N VAL A 27 5.85 11.51 2.24
CA VAL A 27 5.14 11.98 1.05
C VAL A 27 4.49 10.77 0.38
N VAL A 28 3.16 10.77 0.30
CA VAL A 28 2.41 9.72 -0.41
C VAL A 28 2.63 9.89 -1.92
N ARG A 29 3.26 8.90 -2.55
CA ARG A 29 3.44 8.80 -4.00
C ARG A 29 2.70 7.57 -4.48
N ALA A 30 1.47 7.80 -4.94
CA ALA A 30 0.54 6.73 -5.25
C ALA A 30 0.54 6.36 -6.74
N ALA A 31 0.42 5.06 -7.01
CA ALA A 31 -0.02 4.54 -8.31
C ALA A 31 -1.37 3.85 -8.17
N GLU A 32 -2.25 4.04 -9.14
CA GLU A 32 -3.57 3.43 -9.18
C GLU A 32 -3.55 2.08 -9.92
N LEU A 33 -4.08 1.03 -9.28
CA LEU A 33 -4.19 -0.30 -9.85
C LEU A 33 -5.61 -0.84 -9.69
N HIS A 34 -6.26 -1.15 -10.80
CA HIS A 34 -7.56 -1.84 -10.81
C HIS A 34 -7.32 -3.33 -10.99
N TYR A 35 -7.21 -4.06 -9.87
CA TYR A 35 -6.88 -5.48 -9.88
C TYR A 35 -7.80 -6.35 -10.78
N PRO A 36 -9.12 -6.06 -10.97
CA PRO A 36 -9.95 -6.87 -11.86
C PRO A 36 -9.59 -6.71 -13.35
N ARG A 37 -8.94 -5.59 -13.69
CA ARG A 37 -8.50 -5.29 -15.07
C ARG A 37 -7.11 -5.84 -15.38
N ILE A 38 -6.47 -6.53 -14.43
CA ILE A 38 -5.12 -7.09 -14.56
C ILE A 38 -5.22 -8.59 -14.30
N PRO A 39 -4.78 -9.45 -15.23
CA PRO A 39 -4.72 -10.89 -14.96
C PRO A 39 -3.93 -11.17 -13.69
N ARG A 40 -4.46 -12.02 -12.81
CA ARG A 40 -3.90 -12.32 -11.48
C ARG A 40 -2.40 -12.64 -11.49
N PRO A 41 -1.85 -13.42 -12.47
CA PRO A 41 -0.41 -13.67 -12.55
C PRO A 41 0.46 -12.42 -12.67
N TYR A 42 -0.09 -11.29 -13.10
CA TYR A 42 0.64 -10.04 -13.31
C TYR A 42 0.53 -9.02 -12.16
N TRP A 43 -0.25 -9.27 -11.10
CA TRP A 43 -0.40 -8.29 -10.01
C TRP A 43 0.93 -7.93 -9.37
N GLU A 44 1.73 -8.93 -8.99
CA GLU A 44 3.03 -8.71 -8.37
C GLU A 44 3.97 -7.94 -9.31
N HIS A 45 3.99 -8.29 -10.59
CA HIS A 45 4.78 -7.59 -11.59
C HIS A 45 4.38 -6.10 -11.70
N ARG A 46 3.07 -5.79 -11.70
CA ARG A 46 2.59 -4.40 -11.73
C ARG A 46 3.00 -3.63 -10.48
N ILE A 47 2.88 -4.23 -9.29
CA ILE A 47 3.32 -3.62 -8.03
C ILE A 47 4.83 -3.33 -8.05
N LYS A 48 5.65 -4.28 -8.55
CA LYS A 48 7.10 -4.10 -8.69
C LYS A 48 7.44 -2.95 -9.64
N MET A 49 6.72 -2.80 -10.76
CA MET A 49 6.91 -1.66 -11.66
C MET A 49 6.54 -0.32 -10.99
N CYS A 50 5.44 -0.24 -10.25
CA CYS A 50 5.09 0.96 -9.48
C CYS A 50 6.21 1.34 -8.49
N LYS A 51 6.74 0.35 -7.76
CA LYS A 51 7.87 0.57 -6.84
C LYS A 51 9.13 1.04 -7.57
N ALA A 52 9.45 0.46 -8.73
CA ALA A 52 10.59 0.86 -9.54
C ALA A 52 10.48 2.30 -10.07
N LEU A 53 9.26 2.79 -10.32
CA LEU A 53 8.98 4.19 -10.66
C LEU A 53 9.05 5.14 -9.44
N GLY A 54 9.42 4.63 -8.27
CA GLY A 54 9.54 5.38 -7.03
C GLY A 54 8.22 5.64 -6.31
N MET A 55 7.15 4.90 -6.65
CA MET A 55 5.90 4.95 -5.90
C MET A 55 6.06 4.19 -4.58
N ASN A 56 5.41 4.68 -3.54
CA ASN A 56 5.44 4.06 -2.20
C ASN A 56 4.05 3.64 -1.71
N THR A 57 3.00 3.96 -2.47
CA THR A 57 1.61 3.66 -2.14
C THR A 57 0.91 3.13 -3.38
N VAL A 58 0.00 2.17 -3.20
CA VAL A 58 -0.90 1.69 -4.25
C VAL A 58 -2.32 2.07 -3.86
N CYS A 59 -3.03 2.73 -4.77
CA CYS A 59 -4.46 3.00 -4.66
C CYS A 59 -5.22 1.91 -5.42
N ILE A 60 -6.23 1.33 -4.77
CA ILE A 60 -7.10 0.33 -5.38
C ILE A 60 -8.57 0.67 -5.13
N TYR A 61 -9.42 0.37 -6.11
CA TYR A 61 -10.86 0.24 -5.88
C TYR A 61 -11.20 -1.22 -5.57
N ILE A 62 -12.18 -1.39 -4.68
CA ILE A 62 -12.91 -2.63 -4.52
C ILE A 62 -14.18 -2.53 -5.35
N PHE A 63 -14.26 -3.34 -6.39
CA PHE A 63 -15.38 -3.35 -7.33
C PHE A 63 -16.48 -4.22 -6.73
N TRP A 64 -17.47 -3.59 -6.08
CA TRP A 64 -18.48 -4.32 -5.31
C TRP A 64 -19.26 -5.35 -6.15
N ASN A 65 -19.63 -4.98 -7.38
CA ASN A 65 -20.41 -5.81 -8.31
C ASN A 65 -19.77 -7.14 -8.72
N ILE A 66 -18.45 -7.32 -8.51
CA ILE A 66 -17.78 -8.61 -8.76
C ILE A 66 -17.62 -9.46 -7.50
N HIS A 67 -17.90 -8.88 -6.33
CA HIS A 67 -17.80 -9.55 -5.03
C HIS A 67 -19.17 -9.93 -4.45
N GLU A 68 -20.20 -9.15 -4.74
CA GLU A 68 -21.59 -9.48 -4.42
C GLU A 68 -22.21 -10.21 -5.63
N GLN A 69 -22.50 -11.50 -5.44
CA GLN A 69 -23.25 -12.35 -6.38
C GLN A 69 -24.55 -12.81 -5.75
#